data_AF-A0A015ME35-F1
#
_entry.id   AF-A0A015ME35-F1
#
_cell.length_a   1.000
_cell.length_b   1.000
_cell.length_c   1.000
_cell.angle_alpha   90.00
_cell.angle_beta   90.00
_cell.angle_gamma   90.00
#
_symmetry.space_group_name_H-M   'P 1'
#
loop_
_entity.id
_entity.type
_entity.pdbx_description
1 polymer ?
#
loop_
_entity_poly.entity_id
_entity_poly.type
_entity_poly.pdbx_seq_one_letter_code
_entity_poly.pdbx_strand_id
1 'polypeptide(L)'
;MSDDITNMHITNNWVEAAISKKYIKYYEFKDFQNIEKIGNNPGKVYRAKWKNLKQYFVLKSFDLDNTFVKEIIQELEFNVHNNIIFSFGITNKESHNCQLNEYLLVMEYADDRSFNWEDKEFQTNINFNLLYGELSQFIQKFDKINMKQIEPTIQDISENIFEEDLSIIVDELINQYVKVLNIGREVNTRKKFVLDYLNDHLINLQEIYYWLLNNQINSNSIFLLGYFNYHGIGIIANKQNAFKLYQKAIESDHIVAQYYLIYMYMIGKDIDKNYDEAFKLSERLSGRKYPCGINMLAYCYEYGFGTEVDAQKTFELFQKTADLGNAIGINRLGRCYENGIGTEVNELKAFELYQEATDLGNVEGMNNLGCCYEKGIGVDINNKKAFELYQKAANLENIIAQYNLALIYEYGKGIEKNMGKAIYWYKISAKQGYLNAQNKLNELLK
;
A
#
# COMPACT_ATOMS: atom_id res chain seq x y z
N MET A 1 38.13 -20.88 -22.91
CA MET A 1 37.11 -21.24 -23.92
C MET A 1 36.17 -22.37 -23.48
N SER A 2 36.57 -23.32 -22.61
CA SER A 2 35.61 -24.31 -22.05
C SER A 2 34.81 -23.81 -20.85
N ASP A 3 35.38 -22.91 -20.04
CA ASP A 3 34.75 -22.50 -18.78
C ASP A 3 33.61 -21.49 -18.98
N ASP A 4 33.70 -20.64 -20.02
CA ASP A 4 32.65 -19.66 -20.36
C ASP A 4 31.39 -20.34 -20.91
N ILE A 5 31.53 -21.40 -21.70
CA ILE A 5 30.41 -22.15 -22.28
C ILE A 5 29.65 -22.92 -21.20
N THR A 6 30.38 -23.44 -20.20
CA THR A 6 29.81 -24.22 -19.10
C THR A 6 29.05 -23.32 -18.12
N ASN A 7 29.56 -22.12 -17.82
CA ASN A 7 28.82 -21.12 -17.04
C ASN A 7 27.61 -20.55 -17.79
N MET A 8 27.70 -20.36 -19.12
CA MET A 8 26.57 -19.86 -19.94
C MET A 8 25.40 -20.84 -20.08
N HIS A 9 25.65 -22.15 -20.08
CA HIS A 9 24.57 -23.14 -20.08
C HIS A 9 23.83 -23.19 -18.73
N ILE A 10 24.54 -22.94 -17.63
CA ILE A 10 23.97 -22.87 -16.28
C ILE A 10 23.10 -21.61 -16.13
N THR A 11 23.47 -20.48 -16.74
CA THR A 11 22.68 -19.23 -16.70
C THR A 11 21.39 -19.27 -17.54
N ASN A 12 21.26 -20.10 -18.57
CA ASN A 12 19.98 -20.22 -19.29
C ASN A 12 18.99 -21.16 -18.58
N ASN A 13 19.47 -22.21 -17.91
CA ASN A 13 18.62 -23.19 -17.22
C ASN A 13 17.76 -22.57 -16.11
N TRP A 14 18.25 -21.54 -15.41
CA TRP A 14 17.45 -20.90 -14.36
C TRP A 14 16.36 -19.99 -14.92
N VAL A 15 16.57 -19.35 -16.07
CA VAL A 15 15.55 -18.53 -16.74
C VAL A 15 14.39 -19.42 -17.18
N GLU A 16 14.71 -20.55 -17.81
CA GLU A 16 13.73 -21.56 -18.21
C GLU A 16 13.02 -22.19 -16.99
N ALA A 17 13.75 -22.43 -15.89
CA ALA A 17 13.16 -22.86 -14.62
C ALA A 17 12.23 -21.79 -14.01
N ALA A 18 12.60 -20.50 -14.09
CA ALA A 18 11.79 -19.39 -13.60
C ALA A 18 10.53 -19.17 -14.45
N ILE A 19 10.61 -19.36 -15.77
CA ILE A 19 9.47 -19.33 -16.69
C ILE A 19 8.53 -20.52 -16.40
N SER A 20 9.06 -21.74 -16.33
CA SER A 20 8.26 -22.96 -16.09
C SER A 20 7.57 -22.97 -14.72
N LYS A 21 8.24 -22.43 -13.69
CA LYS A 21 7.67 -22.20 -12.34
C LYS A 21 6.80 -20.93 -12.25
N LYS A 22 6.60 -20.21 -13.36
CA LYS A 22 5.81 -18.97 -13.47
C LYS A 22 6.27 -17.82 -12.56
N TYR A 23 7.54 -17.83 -12.14
CA TYR A 23 8.14 -16.73 -11.38
C TYR A 23 8.41 -15.51 -12.26
N ILE A 24 8.59 -15.71 -13.56
CA ILE A 24 8.72 -14.64 -14.56
C ILE A 24 7.69 -14.91 -15.66
N LYS A 25 6.93 -13.88 -16.02
CA LYS A 25 5.99 -13.96 -17.14
C LYS A 25 6.76 -14.06 -18.45
N TYR A 26 6.45 -15.04 -19.28
CA TYR A 26 7.07 -15.20 -20.59
C TYR A 26 6.12 -14.79 -21.72
N TYR A 27 6.67 -14.10 -22.71
CA TYR A 27 5.97 -13.69 -23.92
C TYR A 27 6.62 -14.36 -25.13
N GLU A 28 5.80 -14.98 -25.97
CA GLU A 28 6.23 -15.52 -27.25
C GLU A 28 6.71 -14.39 -28.17
N PHE A 29 7.97 -14.42 -28.63
CA PHE A 29 8.53 -13.32 -29.41
C PHE A 29 7.78 -13.07 -30.73
N LYS A 30 7.26 -14.13 -31.35
CA LYS A 30 6.41 -14.07 -32.56
C LYS A 30 5.13 -13.24 -32.37
N ASP A 31 4.69 -13.01 -31.14
CA ASP A 31 3.53 -12.18 -30.85
C ASP A 31 3.85 -10.68 -31.00
N PHE A 32 5.12 -10.29 -31.14
CA PHE A 32 5.51 -8.91 -31.34
C PHE A 32 5.61 -8.55 -32.84
N GLN A 33 4.97 -7.44 -33.20
CA GLN A 33 4.91 -6.88 -34.56
C GLN A 33 5.43 -5.45 -34.58
N ASN A 34 5.80 -4.93 -35.76
CA ASN A 34 6.33 -3.56 -35.92
C ASN A 34 7.52 -3.26 -34.99
N ILE A 35 8.48 -4.19 -34.92
CA ILE A 35 9.65 -4.07 -34.05
C ILE A 35 10.64 -3.06 -34.66
N GLU A 36 10.82 -1.92 -34.01
CA GLU A 36 11.67 -0.82 -34.46
C GLU A 36 12.70 -0.47 -33.39
N LYS A 37 13.98 -0.36 -33.76
CA LYS A 37 15.02 0.03 -32.80
C LYS A 37 14.88 1.52 -32.43
N ILE A 38 14.94 1.84 -31.14
CA ILE A 38 14.83 3.20 -30.61
C ILE A 38 16.07 3.55 -29.77
N GLY A 39 16.74 4.66 -30.09
CA GLY A 39 17.89 5.18 -29.34
C GLY A 39 19.26 4.59 -29.72
N ASN A 40 20.32 5.27 -29.26
CA ASN A 40 21.74 4.97 -29.54
C ASN A 40 22.57 4.63 -28.29
N ASN A 41 21.92 4.37 -27.14
CA ASN A 41 22.59 4.04 -25.87
C ASN A 41 23.17 2.61 -25.85
N PRO A 42 24.09 2.28 -24.91
CA PRO A 42 24.53 0.91 -24.68
C PRO A 42 23.32 0.04 -24.27
N GLY A 43 23.05 -1.00 -25.05
CA GLY A 43 21.84 -1.83 -24.96
C GLY A 43 20.88 -1.62 -26.15
N LYS A 44 20.48 -2.70 -26.83
CA LYS A 44 19.52 -2.64 -27.94
C LYS A 44 18.11 -2.47 -27.37
N VAL A 45 17.52 -1.31 -27.59
CA VAL A 45 16.12 -1.02 -27.21
C VAL A 45 15.26 -1.00 -28.46
N TYR A 46 14.09 -1.63 -28.41
CA TYR A 46 13.14 -1.72 -29.49
C TYR A 46 11.74 -1.31 -29.03
N ARG A 47 10.97 -0.70 -29.91
CA ARG A 47 9.52 -0.51 -29.79
C ARG A 47 8.83 -1.63 -30.56
N ALA A 48 7.78 -2.22 -30.02
CA ALA A 48 6.99 -3.26 -30.68
C ALA A 48 5.51 -3.16 -30.31
N LYS A 49 4.61 -3.71 -31.13
CA LYS A 49 3.21 -3.97 -30.75
C LYS A 49 3.06 -5.43 -30.38
N TRP A 50 2.37 -5.72 -29.28
CA TRP A 50 2.06 -7.11 -28.91
C TRP A 50 0.68 -7.49 -29.43
N LYS A 51 0.61 -8.54 -30.27
CA LYS A 51 -0.59 -9.00 -30.97
C LYS A 51 -1.29 -7.85 -31.73
N ASN A 52 -2.61 -7.93 -31.87
CA ASN A 52 -3.44 -6.89 -32.49
C ASN A 52 -3.79 -5.73 -31.53
N LEU A 53 -3.01 -5.52 -30.46
CA LEU A 53 -3.26 -4.40 -29.55
C LEU A 53 -2.84 -3.07 -30.19
N LYS A 54 -3.55 -2.02 -29.81
CA LYS A 54 -3.21 -0.64 -30.22
C LYS A 54 -1.99 -0.08 -29.47
N GLN A 55 -1.59 -0.72 -28.38
CA GLN A 55 -0.54 -0.28 -27.48
C GLN A 55 0.86 -0.73 -27.92
N TYR A 56 1.85 0.11 -27.64
CA TYR A 56 3.26 -0.18 -27.84
C TYR A 56 3.93 -0.71 -26.57
N PHE A 57 4.92 -1.57 -26.77
CA PHE A 57 5.80 -2.16 -25.78
C PHE A 57 7.24 -1.81 -26.12
N VAL A 58 8.10 -1.80 -25.12
CA VAL A 58 9.54 -1.69 -25.26
C VAL A 58 10.18 -3.05 -25.01
N LEU A 59 11.04 -3.49 -25.92
CA LEU A 59 11.87 -4.68 -25.77
C LEU A 59 13.33 -4.23 -25.60
N LYS A 60 13.97 -4.59 -24.49
CA LYS A 60 15.37 -4.19 -24.23
C LYS A 60 16.27 -5.41 -24.04
N SER A 61 17.40 -5.44 -24.75
CA SER A 61 18.43 -6.47 -24.55
C SER A 61 19.17 -6.25 -23.24
N PHE A 62 19.51 -7.34 -22.57
CA PHE A 62 20.33 -7.36 -21.37
C PHE A 62 21.24 -8.60 -21.39
N ASP A 63 22.33 -8.56 -20.61
CA ASP A 63 23.24 -9.70 -20.45
C ASP A 63 22.81 -10.56 -19.23
N LEU A 64 22.94 -11.88 -19.37
CA LEU A 64 22.43 -12.90 -18.42
C LEU A 64 23.48 -13.40 -17.41
N ASP A 65 24.47 -12.58 -17.07
CA ASP A 65 25.51 -12.95 -16.10
C ASP A 65 25.05 -12.72 -14.64
N ASN A 66 25.86 -13.08 -13.64
CA ASN A 66 25.55 -12.80 -12.22
C ASN A 66 25.42 -11.30 -11.89
N THR A 67 25.72 -10.44 -12.86
CA THR A 67 25.53 -8.99 -12.82
C THR A 67 24.09 -8.62 -13.23
N PHE A 68 23.33 -9.51 -13.89
CA PHE A 68 21.93 -9.34 -14.32
C PHE A 68 21.00 -8.78 -13.24
N VAL A 69 20.99 -9.38 -12.03
CA VAL A 69 20.13 -8.90 -10.94
C VAL A 69 20.57 -7.52 -10.48
N LYS A 70 21.89 -7.26 -10.47
CA LYS A 70 22.44 -5.95 -10.12
C LYS A 70 22.17 -4.92 -11.20
N GLU A 71 22.25 -5.25 -12.49
CA GLU A 71 21.95 -4.36 -13.61
C GLU A 71 20.45 -4.07 -13.70
N ILE A 72 19.58 -5.05 -13.46
CA ILE A 72 18.14 -4.82 -13.29
C ILE A 72 17.91 -3.86 -12.12
N ILE A 73 18.52 -4.10 -10.95
CA ILE A 73 18.38 -3.22 -9.78
C ILE A 73 18.91 -1.81 -10.11
N GLN A 74 20.07 -1.69 -10.73
CA GLN A 74 20.71 -0.41 -11.03
C GLN A 74 19.95 0.36 -12.13
N GLU A 75 19.40 -0.31 -13.14
CA GLU A 75 18.55 0.32 -14.15
C GLU A 75 17.15 0.66 -13.62
N LEU A 76 16.58 -0.16 -12.72
CA LEU A 76 15.36 0.15 -11.98
C LEU A 76 15.57 1.33 -11.01
N GLU A 77 16.79 1.51 -10.50
CA GLU A 77 17.18 2.63 -9.63
C GLU A 77 17.57 3.90 -10.41
N PHE A 78 18.18 3.80 -11.60
CA PHE A 78 18.77 4.94 -12.32
C PHE A 78 18.09 5.36 -13.63
N ASN A 79 17.31 4.52 -14.30
CA ASN A 79 16.73 4.81 -15.63
C ASN A 79 15.20 4.78 -15.64
N VAL A 80 14.58 5.65 -14.85
CA VAL A 80 13.18 6.03 -15.06
C VAL A 80 13.13 7.19 -16.05
N HIS A 81 13.12 6.90 -17.35
CA HIS A 81 12.59 7.86 -18.31
C HIS A 81 11.07 7.93 -18.08
N ASN A 82 10.52 9.14 -17.96
CA ASN A 82 9.15 9.45 -17.50
C ASN A 82 7.98 8.83 -18.33
N ASN A 83 8.25 7.99 -19.34
CA ASN A 83 7.26 7.48 -20.30
C ASN A 83 7.14 5.94 -20.31
N ILE A 84 7.73 5.24 -19.33
CA ILE A 84 7.65 3.77 -19.19
C ILE A 84 6.83 3.45 -17.94
N ILE A 85 5.71 2.72 -18.09
CA ILE A 85 4.88 2.23 -16.97
C ILE A 85 5.30 0.77 -16.70
N PHE A 86 5.85 0.49 -15.52
CA PHE A 86 6.46 -0.81 -15.20
C PHE A 86 5.43 -1.92 -14.95
N SER A 87 5.46 -2.98 -15.76
CA SER A 87 6.31 -4.19 -15.59
C SER A 87 6.48 -4.84 -16.97
N PHE A 88 7.11 -6.02 -17.13
CA PHE A 88 6.53 -7.19 -17.81
C PHE A 88 7.57 -8.21 -18.30
N GLY A 89 7.90 -9.21 -17.49
CA GLY A 89 8.35 -10.49 -18.04
C GLY A 89 9.54 -10.47 -19.02
N ILE A 90 9.71 -11.56 -19.76
CA ILE A 90 10.80 -11.72 -20.73
C ILE A 90 10.28 -12.37 -22.02
N THR A 91 10.98 -12.13 -23.11
CA THR A 91 10.78 -12.80 -24.40
C THR A 91 12.14 -13.24 -24.95
N ASN A 92 12.18 -14.23 -25.83
CA ASN A 92 13.42 -14.70 -26.43
C ASN A 92 13.45 -14.41 -27.94
N LYS A 93 14.50 -13.73 -28.40
CA LYS A 93 14.73 -13.53 -29.83
C LYS A 93 15.63 -14.65 -30.33
N GLU A 94 15.09 -15.52 -31.20
CA GLU A 94 15.88 -16.55 -31.88
C GLU A 94 16.92 -15.86 -32.79
N SER A 95 18.20 -16.19 -32.57
CA SER A 95 19.29 -15.73 -33.43
C SER A 95 19.56 -16.75 -34.54
N HIS A 96 19.90 -16.29 -35.75
CA HIS A 96 20.26 -17.19 -36.87
C HIS A 96 21.57 -17.96 -36.66
N ASN A 97 22.34 -17.65 -35.60
CA ASN A 97 23.42 -18.51 -35.14
C ASN A 97 22.89 -19.41 -34.03
N CYS A 98 22.70 -20.69 -34.37
CA CYS A 98 22.30 -21.76 -33.46
C CYS A 98 23.32 -21.93 -32.32
N GLN A 99 23.19 -21.15 -31.26
CA GLN A 99 23.77 -21.44 -29.95
C GLN A 99 23.28 -20.52 -28.82
N LEU A 100 22.57 -19.42 -29.09
CA LEU A 100 22.12 -18.48 -28.05
C LEU A 100 20.73 -17.89 -28.33
N ASN A 101 19.83 -17.99 -27.35
CA ASN A 101 18.61 -17.20 -27.27
C ASN A 101 18.96 -15.83 -26.64
N GLU A 102 18.74 -14.73 -27.37
CA GLU A 102 18.88 -13.37 -26.80
C GLU A 102 17.59 -13.05 -26.04
N TYR A 103 17.64 -13.04 -24.70
CA TYR A 103 16.48 -12.67 -23.88
C TYR A 103 16.32 -11.14 -23.86
N LEU A 104 15.06 -10.70 -23.99
CA LEU A 104 14.68 -9.29 -23.98
C LEU A 104 13.68 -9.04 -22.86
N LEU A 105 13.86 -7.93 -22.15
CA LEU A 105 12.92 -7.46 -21.15
C LEU A 105 11.74 -6.82 -21.88
N VAL A 106 10.50 -7.23 -21.56
CA VAL A 106 9.30 -6.58 -22.12
C VAL A 106 8.83 -5.52 -21.12
N MET A 107 8.51 -4.34 -21.61
CA MET A 107 8.06 -3.21 -20.78
C MET A 107 6.89 -2.52 -21.47
N GLU A 108 5.86 -2.14 -20.70
CA GLU A 108 4.72 -1.40 -21.24
C GLU A 108 5.07 0.09 -21.46
N TYR A 109 4.71 0.61 -22.63
CA TYR A 109 4.93 2.01 -22.99
C TYR A 109 3.66 2.84 -22.71
N ALA A 110 3.85 4.02 -22.10
CA ALA A 110 2.78 4.76 -21.45
C ALA A 110 2.01 5.76 -22.33
N ASP A 111 2.56 6.22 -23.47
CA ASP A 111 1.98 7.38 -24.18
C ASP A 111 1.94 7.24 -25.71
N ASP A 112 0.82 7.65 -26.31
CA ASP A 112 0.52 7.67 -27.76
C ASP A 112 0.68 9.09 -28.34
N ARG A 113 1.78 9.77 -28.01
CA ARG A 113 2.13 11.05 -28.66
C ARG A 113 3.53 10.98 -29.24
N SER A 114 3.60 11.28 -30.54
CA SER A 114 4.82 11.55 -31.30
C SER A 114 5.74 12.50 -30.54
N PHE A 115 6.87 11.99 -30.07
CA PHE A 115 7.88 12.76 -29.35
C PHE A 115 8.81 13.47 -30.34
N ASN A 116 8.93 14.79 -30.19
CA ASN A 116 9.99 15.64 -30.74
C ASN A 116 10.98 15.91 -29.59
N TRP A 117 12.28 15.78 -29.84
CA TRP A 117 13.29 15.43 -28.82
C TRP A 117 13.81 16.59 -27.96
N GLU A 118 13.13 17.73 -27.85
CA GLU A 118 13.74 18.96 -27.29
C GLU A 118 13.14 19.57 -26.01
N ASP A 119 12.05 19.04 -25.44
CA ASP A 119 11.48 19.67 -24.23
C ASP A 119 11.87 18.97 -22.91
N LYS A 120 12.69 19.68 -22.12
CA LYS A 120 12.96 19.44 -20.70
C LYS A 120 11.83 20.05 -19.86
N GLU A 121 10.96 19.23 -19.29
CA GLU A 121 10.33 19.46 -17.97
C GLU A 121 9.37 18.33 -17.62
N PHE A 122 8.98 18.26 -16.35
CA PHE A 122 8.05 17.32 -15.69
C PHE A 122 8.66 16.06 -15.05
N GLN A 123 9.00 16.17 -13.77
CA GLN A 123 9.10 15.06 -12.82
C GLN A 123 7.75 14.83 -12.14
N THR A 124 7.25 13.59 -12.08
CA THR A 124 6.23 13.20 -11.08
C THR A 124 6.36 11.74 -10.62
N ASN A 125 6.60 11.59 -9.32
CA ASN A 125 6.10 10.59 -8.36
C ASN A 125 5.88 9.13 -8.79
N ILE A 126 6.92 8.31 -8.61
CA ILE A 126 6.78 6.87 -8.32
C ILE A 126 7.21 6.63 -6.86
N ASN A 127 6.50 5.73 -6.15
CA ASN A 127 6.71 5.42 -4.75
C ASN A 127 7.67 4.22 -4.61
N PHE A 128 8.97 4.49 -4.50
CA PHE A 128 10.05 3.49 -4.50
C PHE A 128 9.99 2.45 -3.36
N ASN A 129 9.24 2.72 -2.28
CA ASN A 129 9.20 1.84 -1.09
C ASN A 129 8.39 0.55 -1.30
N LEU A 130 7.41 0.53 -2.22
CA LEU A 130 6.68 -0.71 -2.57
C LEU A 130 7.56 -1.66 -3.38
N LEU A 131 8.38 -1.09 -4.28
CA LEU A 131 9.29 -1.82 -5.16
C LEU A 131 10.40 -2.52 -4.35
N TYR A 132 10.92 -1.86 -3.30
CA TYR A 132 11.95 -2.42 -2.42
C TYR A 132 11.45 -3.65 -1.64
N GLY A 133 10.17 -3.68 -1.25
CA GLY A 133 9.56 -4.82 -0.55
C GLY A 133 9.38 -6.04 -1.46
N GLU A 134 8.91 -5.83 -2.70
CA GLU A 134 8.72 -6.89 -3.69
C GLU A 134 10.08 -7.43 -4.22
N LEU A 135 11.05 -6.53 -4.45
CA LEU A 135 12.44 -6.91 -4.79
C LEU A 135 13.12 -7.63 -3.63
N SER A 136 12.90 -7.21 -2.38
CA SER A 136 13.48 -7.89 -1.20
C SER A 136 12.92 -9.31 -1.04
N GLN A 137 11.63 -9.53 -1.29
CA GLN A 137 11.03 -10.87 -1.31
C GLN A 137 11.51 -11.72 -2.50
N PHE A 138 11.72 -11.10 -3.67
CA PHE A 138 12.32 -11.75 -4.83
C PHE A 138 13.77 -12.18 -4.56
N ILE A 139 14.57 -11.30 -3.94
CA ILE A 139 15.97 -11.56 -3.53
C ILE A 139 16.02 -12.66 -2.46
N GLN A 140 15.16 -12.62 -1.44
CA GLN A 140 15.09 -13.68 -0.42
C GLN A 140 14.65 -15.04 -0.99
N LYS A 141 13.82 -15.05 -2.05
CA LYS A 141 13.48 -16.27 -2.79
C LYS A 141 14.65 -16.72 -3.68
N PHE A 142 15.40 -15.80 -4.26
CA PHE A 142 16.59 -16.07 -5.09
C PHE A 142 17.76 -16.64 -4.27
N ASP A 143 18.06 -16.07 -3.11
CA ASP A 143 19.12 -16.53 -2.20
C ASP A 143 18.87 -17.95 -1.65
N LYS A 144 17.61 -18.41 -1.66
CA LYS A 144 17.20 -19.77 -1.27
C LYS A 144 17.34 -20.80 -2.38
N ILE A 145 17.52 -20.39 -3.64
CA ILE A 145 17.75 -21.31 -4.77
C ILE A 145 19.23 -21.71 -4.74
N ASN A 146 19.53 -22.78 -4.01
CA ASN A 146 20.87 -23.37 -3.96
C ASN A 146 21.27 -23.81 -5.39
N MET A 147 22.32 -23.21 -5.96
CA MET A 147 22.93 -23.64 -7.23
C MET A 147 23.68 -24.98 -7.08
N LYS A 148 22.96 -26.05 -6.75
CA LYS A 148 23.41 -27.41 -7.00
C LYS A 148 22.33 -28.14 -7.77
N GLN A 149 22.74 -28.59 -8.96
CA GLN A 149 22.06 -29.48 -9.89
C GLN A 149 20.89 -30.25 -9.27
N ILE A 150 19.68 -29.96 -9.74
CA ILE A 150 18.53 -30.86 -9.57
C ILE A 150 18.11 -31.26 -10.97
N GLU A 151 18.44 -32.49 -11.34
CA GLU A 151 17.86 -33.19 -12.49
C GLU A 151 16.34 -33.24 -12.34
N PRO A 152 15.56 -33.10 -13.43
CA PRO A 152 14.12 -33.10 -13.34
C PRO A 152 13.61 -34.52 -13.06
N THR A 153 12.98 -34.71 -11.90
CA THR A 153 12.10 -35.85 -11.65
C THR A 153 10.67 -35.36 -11.46
N ILE A 154 9.75 -36.04 -12.15
CA ILE A 154 8.34 -35.67 -12.39
C ILE A 154 7.50 -35.91 -11.13
N GLN A 155 7.83 -35.26 -10.01
CA GLN A 155 7.19 -35.58 -8.74
C GLN A 155 7.05 -34.42 -7.74
N ASP A 156 6.87 -33.18 -8.20
CA ASP A 156 6.30 -32.11 -7.37
C ASP A 156 4.88 -31.81 -7.84
N ILE A 157 3.99 -32.70 -7.39
CA ILE A 157 2.54 -32.52 -7.41
C ILE A 157 2.18 -31.32 -6.53
N SER A 158 1.15 -30.58 -6.93
CA SER A 158 0.42 -29.57 -6.18
C SER A 158 0.06 -30.03 -4.75
N GLU A 159 0.90 -29.73 -3.75
CA GLU A 159 0.72 -30.30 -2.40
C GLU A 159 0.22 -29.36 -1.30
N ASN A 160 -0.07 -28.07 -1.50
CA ASN A 160 -0.43 -27.22 -0.35
C ASN A 160 -1.69 -26.37 -0.55
N ILE A 161 -2.80 -26.89 -0.03
CA ILE A 161 -4.13 -26.28 0.23
C ILE A 161 -5.20 -26.64 -0.84
N PHE A 162 -6.20 -27.46 -0.46
CA PHE A 162 -7.38 -27.75 -1.27
C PHE A 162 -8.36 -26.55 -1.29
N GLU A 163 -9.29 -26.49 -2.26
CA GLU A 163 -10.26 -25.38 -2.32
C GLU A 163 -11.12 -25.23 -1.05
N GLU A 164 -11.47 -26.35 -0.40
CA GLU A 164 -12.20 -26.36 0.87
C GLU A 164 -11.35 -25.77 2.01
N ASP A 165 -10.04 -26.01 2.01
CA ASP A 165 -9.10 -25.46 2.99
C ASP A 165 -8.98 -23.94 2.85
N LEU A 166 -8.99 -23.41 1.62
CA LEU A 166 -8.96 -21.96 1.38
C LEU A 166 -10.18 -21.24 1.96
N SER A 167 -11.37 -21.85 1.89
CA SER A 167 -12.57 -21.25 2.50
C SER A 167 -12.43 -21.13 4.02
N ILE A 168 -11.92 -22.16 4.68
CA ILE A 168 -11.69 -22.16 6.13
C ILE A 168 -10.67 -21.07 6.49
N ILE A 169 -9.56 -21.00 5.75
CA ILE A 169 -8.51 -20.01 6.00
C ILE A 169 -9.03 -18.58 5.82
N VAL A 170 -9.88 -18.33 4.80
CA VAL A 170 -10.51 -17.02 4.59
C VAL A 170 -11.46 -16.68 5.74
N ASP A 171 -12.30 -17.62 6.18
CA ASP A 171 -13.22 -17.38 7.29
C ASP A 171 -12.46 -17.08 8.59
N GLU A 172 -11.39 -17.81 8.88
CA GLU A 172 -10.52 -17.57 10.03
C GLU A 172 -9.81 -16.21 9.95
N LEU A 173 -9.26 -15.86 8.77
CA LEU A 173 -8.65 -14.55 8.52
C LEU A 173 -9.63 -13.42 8.81
N ILE A 174 -10.85 -13.51 8.28
CA ILE A 174 -11.86 -12.45 8.48
C ILE A 174 -12.28 -12.37 9.96
N ASN A 175 -12.46 -13.51 10.64
CA ASN A 175 -12.80 -13.53 12.06
C ASN A 175 -11.72 -12.85 12.93
N GLN A 176 -10.44 -13.07 12.63
CA GLN A 176 -9.36 -12.36 13.32
C GLN A 176 -9.30 -10.89 12.91
N TYR A 177 -9.51 -10.58 11.62
CA TYR A 177 -9.54 -9.22 11.11
C TYR A 177 -10.59 -8.35 11.83
N VAL A 178 -11.79 -8.90 12.09
CA VAL A 178 -12.85 -8.20 12.84
C VAL A 178 -12.38 -7.78 14.24
N LYS A 179 -11.58 -8.60 14.93
CA LYS A 179 -11.01 -8.26 16.24
C LYS A 179 -9.99 -7.12 16.09
N VAL A 180 -9.07 -7.24 15.12
CA VAL A 180 -8.06 -6.22 14.84
C VAL A 180 -8.70 -4.86 14.49
N LEU A 181 -9.78 -4.88 13.71
CA LEU A 181 -10.58 -3.70 13.38
C LEU A 181 -11.21 -3.06 14.62
N ASN A 182 -11.82 -3.86 15.49
CA ASN A 182 -12.53 -3.37 16.67
C ASN A 182 -11.62 -2.91 17.81
N ILE A 183 -10.36 -3.34 17.84
CA ILE A 183 -9.32 -2.73 18.69
C ILE A 183 -8.90 -1.34 18.16
N GLY A 184 -9.26 -0.98 16.93
CA GLY A 184 -8.95 0.33 16.35
C GLY A 184 -7.55 0.42 15.77
N ARG A 185 -7.04 -0.68 15.20
CA ARG A 185 -5.76 -0.65 14.47
C ARG A 185 -5.89 0.13 13.16
N GLU A 186 -4.88 0.95 12.88
CA GLU A 186 -4.80 1.76 11.67
C GLU A 186 -4.84 0.90 10.38
N VAL A 187 -5.23 1.54 9.28
CA VAL A 187 -5.45 0.86 7.99
C VAL A 187 -4.20 0.11 7.49
N ASN A 188 -3.02 0.70 7.63
CA ASN A 188 -1.76 0.10 7.20
C ASN A 188 -1.39 -1.13 8.06
N THR A 189 -1.62 -1.06 9.38
CA THR A 189 -1.43 -2.20 10.28
C THR A 189 -2.39 -3.34 9.97
N ARG A 190 -3.65 -3.02 9.64
CA ARG A 190 -4.64 -4.01 9.19
C ARG A 190 -4.25 -4.66 7.86
N LYS A 191 -3.72 -3.87 6.90
CA LYS A 191 -3.20 -4.39 5.64
C LYS A 191 -2.01 -5.33 5.86
N LYS A 192 -1.06 -4.94 6.70
CA LYS A 192 0.06 -5.79 7.08
C LYS A 192 -0.40 -7.09 7.73
N PHE A 193 -1.35 -7.03 8.67
CA PHE A 193 -1.94 -8.22 9.29
C PHE A 193 -2.49 -9.22 8.26
N VAL A 194 -3.22 -8.75 7.24
CA VAL A 194 -3.73 -9.63 6.17
C VAL A 194 -2.58 -10.27 5.38
N LEU A 195 -1.57 -9.50 5.01
CA LEU A 195 -0.42 -10.01 4.24
C LEU A 195 0.40 -11.01 5.05
N ASP A 196 0.69 -10.71 6.32
CA ASP A 196 1.43 -11.58 7.22
C ASP A 196 0.66 -12.90 7.43
N TYR A 197 -0.65 -12.83 7.67
CA TYR A 197 -1.50 -14.03 7.82
C TYR A 197 -1.46 -14.94 6.59
N LEU A 198 -1.58 -14.38 5.39
CA LEU A 198 -1.52 -15.16 4.15
C LEU A 198 -0.12 -15.77 3.94
N ASN A 199 0.93 -15.02 4.25
CA ASN A 199 2.31 -15.50 4.17
C ASN A 199 2.59 -16.64 5.17
N ASP A 200 2.09 -16.53 6.40
CA ASP A 200 2.25 -17.55 7.45
C ASP A 200 1.58 -18.87 7.06
N HIS A 201 0.49 -18.80 6.28
CA HIS A 201 -0.20 -19.95 5.69
C HIS A 201 0.38 -20.37 4.34
N LEU A 202 1.50 -19.78 3.90
CA LEU A 202 2.16 -20.05 2.61
C LEU A 202 1.26 -19.83 1.39
N ILE A 203 0.27 -18.94 1.49
CA ILE A 203 -0.68 -18.65 0.42
C ILE A 203 -0.08 -17.65 -0.56
N ASN A 204 -0.05 -18.03 -1.84
CA ASN A 204 0.31 -17.11 -2.91
C ASN A 204 -0.82 -16.09 -3.16
N LEU A 205 -0.49 -14.79 -3.15
CA LEU A 205 -1.46 -13.70 -3.34
C LEU A 205 -2.23 -13.78 -4.67
N GLN A 206 -1.58 -14.25 -5.74
CA GLN A 206 -2.21 -14.39 -7.05
C GLN A 206 -3.16 -15.59 -7.08
N GLU A 207 -2.81 -16.70 -6.43
CA GLU A 207 -3.64 -17.91 -6.36
C GLU A 207 -4.91 -17.65 -5.54
N ILE A 208 -4.79 -17.06 -4.35
CA ILE A 208 -5.97 -16.70 -3.55
C ILE A 208 -6.83 -15.66 -4.26
N TYR A 209 -6.25 -14.71 -4.98
CA TYR A 209 -7.03 -13.75 -5.77
C TYR A 209 -7.87 -14.46 -6.85
N TYR A 210 -7.30 -15.39 -7.61
CA TYR A 210 -8.06 -16.18 -8.59
C TYR A 210 -9.10 -17.08 -7.94
N TRP A 211 -8.79 -17.68 -6.79
CA TRP A 211 -9.77 -18.45 -6.04
C TRP A 211 -10.94 -17.57 -5.60
N LEU A 212 -10.67 -16.38 -5.05
CA LEU A 212 -11.69 -15.41 -4.64
C LEU A 212 -12.56 -14.93 -5.81
N LEU A 213 -11.98 -14.76 -7.00
CA LEU A 213 -12.72 -14.41 -8.21
C LEU A 213 -13.78 -15.48 -8.57
N ASN A 214 -13.44 -16.76 -8.40
CA ASN A 214 -14.32 -17.88 -8.73
C ASN A 214 -15.25 -18.28 -7.57
N ASN A 215 -14.94 -17.91 -6.32
CA ASN A 215 -15.64 -18.35 -5.11
C ASN A 215 -16.39 -17.21 -4.40
N GLN A 216 -17.30 -16.56 -5.12
CA GLN A 216 -18.09 -15.42 -4.62
C GLN A 216 -19.46 -15.81 -4.03
N ILE A 217 -19.53 -16.98 -3.38
CA ILE A 217 -20.75 -17.49 -2.75
C ILE A 217 -20.86 -16.99 -1.30
N ASN A 218 -19.76 -17.04 -0.54
CA ASN A 218 -19.68 -16.57 0.84
C ASN A 218 -19.33 -15.07 0.89
N SER A 219 -19.99 -14.33 1.78
CA SER A 219 -19.75 -12.90 1.99
C SER A 219 -18.32 -12.58 2.45
N ASN A 220 -17.63 -13.48 3.16
CA ASN A 220 -16.23 -13.32 3.55
C ASN A 220 -15.30 -13.32 2.33
N SER A 221 -15.50 -14.25 1.39
CA SER A 221 -14.74 -14.31 0.13
C SER A 221 -15.05 -13.09 -0.74
N ILE A 222 -16.31 -12.67 -0.85
CA ILE A 222 -16.70 -11.45 -1.57
C ILE A 222 -16.03 -10.23 -0.95
N PHE A 223 -16.05 -10.11 0.37
CA PHE A 223 -15.40 -9.02 1.08
C PHE A 223 -13.89 -9.03 0.85
N LEU A 224 -13.21 -10.18 0.98
CA LEU A 224 -11.77 -10.28 0.82
C LEU A 224 -11.34 -9.94 -0.61
N LEU A 225 -12.12 -10.33 -1.62
CA LEU A 225 -11.93 -9.90 -3.00
C LEU A 225 -12.05 -8.37 -3.12
N GLY A 226 -13.05 -7.78 -2.46
CA GLY A 226 -13.22 -6.33 -2.39
C GLY A 226 -12.04 -5.64 -1.71
N TYR A 227 -11.51 -6.24 -0.64
CA TYR A 227 -10.34 -5.78 0.09
C TYR A 227 -9.08 -5.76 -0.78
N PHE A 228 -8.86 -6.81 -1.56
CA PHE A 228 -7.74 -6.90 -2.51
C PHE A 228 -7.84 -5.81 -3.58
N ASN A 229 -9.04 -5.60 -4.12
CA ASN A 229 -9.31 -4.52 -5.07
C ASN A 229 -9.08 -3.14 -4.46
N TYR A 230 -9.49 -2.92 -3.21
CA TYR A 230 -9.31 -1.64 -2.53
C TYR A 230 -7.84 -1.31 -2.29
N HIS A 231 -7.06 -2.31 -1.86
CA HIS A 231 -5.66 -2.13 -1.45
C HIS A 231 -4.61 -2.45 -2.51
N GLY A 232 -5.01 -2.99 -3.67
CA GLY A 232 -4.12 -3.45 -4.73
C GLY A 232 -3.26 -4.64 -4.30
N ILE A 233 -3.86 -5.63 -3.63
CA ILE A 233 -3.13 -6.83 -3.19
C ILE A 233 -3.15 -7.85 -4.32
N GLY A 234 -1.99 -8.16 -4.89
CA GLY A 234 -1.84 -9.06 -6.04
C GLY A 234 -2.36 -8.52 -7.37
N ILE A 235 -2.89 -7.29 -7.39
CA ILE A 235 -3.46 -6.60 -8.56
C ILE A 235 -3.29 -5.08 -8.47
N ILE A 236 -3.52 -4.39 -9.58
CA ILE A 236 -3.70 -2.93 -9.58
C ILE A 236 -4.98 -2.59 -8.81
N ALA A 237 -4.90 -1.62 -7.90
CA ALA A 237 -6.04 -1.22 -7.08
C ALA A 237 -7.21 -0.70 -7.94
N ASN A 238 -8.42 -1.16 -7.63
CA ASN A 238 -9.66 -0.76 -8.27
C ASN A 238 -10.76 -0.55 -7.21
N LYS A 239 -10.89 0.69 -6.74
CA LYS A 239 -11.85 1.05 -5.69
C LYS A 239 -13.30 0.96 -6.12
N GLN A 240 -13.62 1.17 -7.41
CA GLN A 240 -14.99 1.02 -7.91
C GLN A 240 -15.44 -0.44 -7.87
N ASN A 241 -14.54 -1.37 -8.21
CA ASN A 241 -14.83 -2.79 -8.08
C ASN A 241 -14.96 -3.19 -6.60
N ALA A 242 -14.07 -2.71 -5.74
CA ALA A 242 -14.16 -2.92 -4.30
C ALA A 242 -15.51 -2.46 -3.73
N PHE A 243 -15.99 -1.29 -4.13
CA PHE A 243 -17.29 -0.76 -3.74
C PHE A 243 -18.44 -1.71 -4.08
N LYS A 244 -18.50 -2.19 -5.33
CA LYS A 244 -19.54 -3.15 -5.78
C LYS A 244 -19.48 -4.46 -4.99
N LEU A 245 -18.27 -4.96 -4.73
CA LEU A 245 -18.07 -6.18 -3.95
C LEU A 245 -18.52 -5.99 -2.50
N TYR A 246 -18.21 -4.85 -1.89
CA TYR A 246 -18.70 -4.56 -0.55
C TYR A 246 -20.23 -4.44 -0.51
N GLN A 247 -20.87 -3.81 -1.51
CA GLN A 247 -22.33 -3.76 -1.61
C GLN A 247 -22.94 -5.17 -1.64
N LYS A 248 -22.36 -6.07 -2.45
CA LYS A 248 -22.79 -7.48 -2.50
C LYS A 248 -22.56 -8.20 -1.16
N ALA A 249 -21.42 -7.98 -0.50
CA ALA A 249 -21.13 -8.62 0.78
C ALA A 249 -22.09 -8.20 1.90
N ILE A 250 -22.58 -6.96 1.90
CA ILE A 250 -23.54 -6.50 2.92
C ILE A 250 -24.96 -7.02 2.74
N GLU A 251 -25.30 -7.62 1.59
CA GLU A 251 -26.58 -8.35 1.41
C GLU A 251 -26.69 -9.52 2.39
N SER A 252 -25.54 -10.10 2.76
CA SER A 252 -25.40 -11.10 3.83
C SER A 252 -24.88 -10.48 5.14
N ASP A 253 -25.05 -9.17 5.30
CA ASP A 253 -24.80 -8.44 6.55
C ASP A 253 -23.34 -8.50 7.07
N HIS A 254 -22.39 -8.60 6.14
CA HIS A 254 -20.96 -8.69 6.45
C HIS A 254 -20.41 -7.42 7.12
N ILE A 255 -19.96 -7.54 8.37
CA ILE A 255 -19.58 -6.41 9.25
C ILE A 255 -18.47 -5.53 8.64
N VAL A 256 -17.38 -6.14 8.17
CA VAL A 256 -16.22 -5.37 7.69
C VAL A 256 -16.54 -4.63 6.38
N ALA A 257 -17.26 -5.26 5.45
CA ALA A 257 -17.76 -4.61 4.24
C ALA A 257 -18.61 -3.37 4.56
N GLN A 258 -19.49 -3.43 5.58
CA GLN A 258 -20.25 -2.26 6.03
C GLN A 258 -19.33 -1.12 6.49
N TYR A 259 -18.32 -1.42 7.31
CA TYR A 259 -17.33 -0.44 7.75
C TYR A 259 -16.62 0.23 6.57
N TYR A 260 -16.19 -0.54 5.56
CA TYR A 260 -15.53 0.01 4.38
C TYR A 260 -16.47 0.86 3.53
N LEU A 261 -17.73 0.45 3.35
CA LEU A 261 -18.71 1.26 2.63
C LEU A 261 -18.99 2.59 3.31
N ILE A 262 -19.14 2.62 4.64
CA ILE A 262 -19.30 3.86 5.40
C ILE A 262 -18.16 4.84 5.06
N TYR A 263 -16.91 4.37 5.14
CA TYR A 263 -15.75 5.18 4.84
C TYR A 263 -15.75 5.70 3.38
N MET A 264 -16.10 4.84 2.43
CA MET A 264 -16.17 5.22 1.02
C MET A 264 -17.25 6.27 0.77
N TYR A 265 -18.44 6.11 1.36
CA TYR A 265 -19.54 7.06 1.26
C TYR A 265 -19.25 8.41 1.90
N MET A 266 -18.43 8.46 2.96
CA MET A 266 -18.00 9.70 3.60
C MET A 266 -16.97 10.47 2.74
N ILE A 267 -16.00 9.77 2.14
CA ILE A 267 -14.92 10.43 1.39
C ILE A 267 -15.35 10.84 -0.02
N GLY A 268 -15.99 9.94 -0.75
CA GLY A 268 -16.47 10.16 -2.12
C GLY A 268 -15.41 10.60 -3.14
N LYS A 269 -14.14 10.19 -2.98
CA LYS A 269 -13.05 10.53 -3.91
C LYS A 269 -13.12 9.74 -5.22
N ASP A 270 -13.71 8.55 -5.18
CA ASP A 270 -13.77 7.59 -6.29
C ASP A 270 -15.21 7.08 -6.58
N ILE A 271 -16.17 7.50 -5.76
CA ILE A 271 -17.62 7.23 -5.83
C ILE A 271 -18.37 8.48 -5.37
N ASP A 272 -19.66 8.57 -5.66
CA ASP A 272 -20.47 9.66 -5.11
C ASP A 272 -20.62 9.54 -3.59
N LYS A 273 -20.55 10.67 -2.91
CA LYS A 273 -20.80 10.76 -1.47
C LYS A 273 -22.25 10.38 -1.17
N ASN A 274 -22.47 9.62 -0.10
CA ASN A 274 -23.81 9.30 0.38
C ASN A 274 -23.83 9.27 1.90
N TYR A 275 -23.99 10.44 2.50
CA TYR A 275 -23.93 10.58 3.95
C TYR A 275 -25.11 9.91 4.66
N ASP A 276 -26.29 9.87 4.05
CA ASP A 276 -27.46 9.19 4.61
C ASP A 276 -27.23 7.69 4.73
N GLU A 277 -26.63 7.07 3.71
CA GLU A 277 -26.30 5.65 3.75
C GLU A 277 -25.15 5.38 4.72
N ALA A 278 -24.12 6.24 4.77
CA ALA A 278 -23.06 6.17 5.76
C ALA A 278 -23.62 6.20 7.19
N PHE A 279 -24.58 7.08 7.47
CA PHE A 279 -25.24 7.19 8.76
C PHE A 279 -26.03 5.92 9.12
N LYS A 280 -26.91 5.46 8.22
CA LYS A 280 -27.71 4.22 8.44
C LYS A 280 -26.85 3.00 8.71
N LEU A 281 -25.78 2.81 7.93
CA LEU A 281 -24.84 1.71 8.13
C LEU A 281 -24.11 1.84 9.48
N SER A 282 -23.74 3.06 9.88
CA SER A 282 -23.10 3.34 11.16
C SER A 282 -24.03 3.05 12.34
N GLU A 283 -25.30 3.45 12.27
CA GLU A 283 -26.33 3.11 13.27
C GLU A 283 -26.49 1.59 13.41
N ARG A 284 -26.55 0.87 12.28
CA ARG A 284 -26.67 -0.60 12.28
C ARG A 284 -25.50 -1.28 12.99
N LEU A 285 -24.26 -0.89 12.70
CA LEU A 285 -23.08 -1.44 13.36
C LEU A 285 -23.00 -1.03 14.84
N SER A 286 -23.35 0.22 15.17
CA SER A 286 -23.38 0.74 16.53
C SER A 286 -24.41 0.03 17.42
N GLY A 287 -25.61 -0.25 16.89
CA GLY A 287 -26.66 -1.01 17.58
C GLY A 287 -26.24 -2.43 17.96
N ARG A 288 -25.31 -3.00 17.19
CA ARG A 288 -24.67 -4.31 17.46
C ARG A 288 -23.45 -4.23 18.36
N LYS A 289 -23.14 -3.03 18.85
CA LYS A 289 -22.03 -2.75 19.76
C LYS A 289 -20.65 -3.03 19.16
N TYR A 290 -20.48 -2.92 17.84
CA TYR A 290 -19.15 -2.98 17.22
C TYR A 290 -18.43 -1.65 17.42
N PRO A 291 -17.26 -1.60 18.10
CA PRO A 291 -16.49 -0.36 18.27
C PRO A 291 -16.25 0.42 16.98
N CYS A 292 -15.96 -0.27 15.87
CA CYS A 292 -15.76 0.40 14.58
C CYS A 292 -17.02 1.13 14.08
N GLY A 293 -18.20 0.57 14.34
CA GLY A 293 -19.49 1.18 14.02
C GLY A 293 -19.85 2.33 14.94
N ILE A 294 -19.61 2.18 16.25
CA ILE A 294 -19.85 3.24 17.23
C ILE A 294 -18.97 4.46 16.91
N ASN A 295 -17.69 4.27 16.58
CA ASN A 295 -16.81 5.34 16.13
C ASN A 295 -17.34 6.03 14.86
N MET A 296 -17.79 5.27 13.86
CA MET A 296 -18.32 5.85 12.63
C MET A 296 -19.60 6.66 12.89
N LEU A 297 -20.46 6.20 13.80
CA LEU A 297 -21.64 6.96 14.20
C LEU A 297 -21.26 8.25 14.95
N ALA A 298 -20.24 8.20 15.81
CA ALA A 298 -19.71 9.39 16.48
C ALA A 298 -19.18 10.42 15.47
N TYR A 299 -18.49 9.96 14.42
CA TYR A 299 -18.05 10.82 13.31
C TYR A 299 -19.23 11.44 12.54
N CYS A 300 -20.31 10.68 12.31
CA CYS A 300 -21.50 11.24 11.70
C CYS A 300 -22.08 12.39 12.52
N TYR A 301 -22.19 12.25 13.85
CA TYR A 301 -22.65 13.32 14.72
C TYR A 301 -21.64 14.46 14.87
N GLU A 302 -20.34 14.20 14.76
CA GLU A 302 -19.32 15.25 14.85
C GLU A 302 -19.36 16.18 13.64
N TYR A 303 -19.54 15.62 12.44
CA TYR A 303 -19.46 16.35 11.17
C TYR A 303 -20.80 16.55 10.46
N GLY A 304 -21.90 16.05 11.01
CA GLY A 304 -23.23 16.14 10.41
C GLY A 304 -23.40 15.27 9.16
N PHE A 305 -22.79 14.09 9.12
CA PHE A 305 -22.95 13.17 7.98
C PHE A 305 -24.25 12.36 8.12
N GLY A 306 -25.27 12.75 7.35
CA GLY A 306 -26.59 12.09 7.32
C GLY A 306 -27.43 12.37 8.56
N THR A 307 -27.00 13.32 9.40
CA THR A 307 -27.63 13.76 10.64
C THR A 307 -27.22 15.20 10.94
N GLU A 308 -27.87 15.85 11.89
CA GLU A 308 -27.39 17.11 12.47
C GLU A 308 -26.17 16.87 13.36
N VAL A 309 -25.33 17.91 13.50
CA VAL A 309 -24.19 17.90 14.41
C VAL A 309 -24.68 17.84 15.85
N ASP A 310 -24.14 16.92 16.64
CA ASP A 310 -24.52 16.71 18.04
C ASP A 310 -23.29 16.37 18.89
N ALA A 311 -22.72 17.41 19.51
CA ALA A 311 -21.50 17.28 20.30
C ALA A 311 -21.67 16.35 21.52
N GLN A 312 -22.86 16.34 22.14
CA GLN A 312 -23.15 15.50 23.30
C GLN A 312 -23.15 14.01 22.90
N LYS A 313 -23.83 13.66 21.81
CA LYS A 313 -23.79 12.29 21.29
C LYS A 313 -22.40 11.89 20.80
N THR A 314 -21.66 12.80 20.17
CA THR A 314 -20.27 12.55 19.79
C THR A 314 -19.43 12.14 21.00
N PHE A 315 -19.52 12.91 22.10
CA PHE A 315 -18.81 12.60 23.34
C PHE A 315 -19.22 11.23 23.91
N GLU A 316 -20.52 10.99 24.06
CA GLU A 316 -21.03 9.73 24.63
C GLU A 316 -20.61 8.50 23.83
N LEU A 317 -20.63 8.60 22.49
CA LEU A 317 -20.24 7.50 21.61
C LEU A 317 -18.72 7.27 21.61
N PHE A 318 -17.90 8.32 21.63
CA PHE A 318 -16.45 8.15 21.78
C PHE A 318 -16.08 7.60 23.15
N GLN A 319 -16.74 8.04 24.23
CA GLN A 319 -16.57 7.47 25.57
C GLN A 319 -16.90 5.97 25.57
N LYS A 320 -18.06 5.60 25.03
CA LYS A 320 -18.46 4.19 24.90
C LYS A 320 -17.46 3.37 24.08
N THR A 321 -16.88 3.96 23.04
CA THR A 321 -15.89 3.26 22.20
C THR A 321 -14.54 3.13 22.92
N ALA A 322 -14.14 4.13 23.70
CA ALA A 322 -12.96 4.08 24.55
C ALA A 322 -13.08 3.02 25.65
N ASP A 323 -14.25 2.90 26.29
CA ASP A 323 -14.54 1.88 27.30
C ASP A 323 -14.44 0.44 26.75
N LEU A 324 -14.57 0.28 25.42
CA LEU A 324 -14.39 -0.99 24.71
C LEU A 324 -12.92 -1.24 24.30
N GLY A 325 -11.98 -0.40 24.73
CA GLY A 325 -10.54 -0.53 24.46
C GLY A 325 -10.14 -0.20 23.02
N ASN A 326 -10.98 0.54 22.29
CA ASN A 326 -10.67 0.92 20.92
C ASN A 326 -9.72 2.12 20.87
N ALA A 327 -8.53 1.94 20.31
CA ALA A 327 -7.47 2.95 20.31
C ALA A 327 -7.85 4.25 19.57
N ILE A 328 -8.66 4.16 18.52
CA ILE A 328 -9.18 5.34 17.81
C ILE A 328 -10.19 6.08 18.70
N GLY A 329 -11.10 5.35 19.35
CA GLY A 329 -12.09 5.91 20.27
C GLY A 329 -11.42 6.64 21.45
N ILE A 330 -10.39 6.03 22.05
CA ILE A 330 -9.60 6.62 23.13
C ILE A 330 -8.95 7.94 22.68
N ASN A 331 -8.28 7.95 21.52
CA ASN A 331 -7.69 9.16 20.96
C ASN A 331 -8.76 10.25 20.71
N ARG A 332 -9.92 9.86 20.16
CA ARG A 332 -11.00 10.81 19.83
C ARG A 332 -11.67 11.37 21.08
N LEU A 333 -11.80 10.58 22.14
CA LEU A 333 -12.24 11.04 23.46
C LEU A 333 -11.24 12.03 24.07
N GLY A 334 -9.93 11.78 23.93
CA GLY A 334 -8.89 12.73 24.35
C GLY A 334 -9.09 14.10 23.71
N ARG A 335 -9.39 14.12 22.41
CA ARG A 335 -9.71 15.36 21.66
C ARG A 335 -11.01 16.02 22.10
N CYS A 336 -12.01 15.26 22.54
CA CYS A 336 -13.21 15.83 23.13
C CYS A 336 -12.89 16.60 24.41
N TYR A 337 -12.06 16.04 25.30
CA TYR A 337 -11.62 16.74 26.51
C TYR A 337 -10.69 17.91 26.21
N GLU A 338 -9.80 17.82 25.22
CA GLU A 338 -8.93 18.95 24.83
C GLU A 338 -9.74 20.15 24.33
N ASN A 339 -10.79 19.90 23.54
CA ASN A 339 -11.53 20.96 22.84
C ASN A 339 -12.92 21.26 23.44
N GLY A 340 -13.35 20.56 24.49
CA GLY A 340 -14.67 20.71 25.11
C GLY A 340 -15.83 20.25 24.21
N ILE A 341 -15.64 19.18 23.42
CA ILE A 341 -16.69 18.64 22.54
C ILE A 341 -17.62 17.75 23.37
N GLY A 342 -18.82 18.25 23.66
CA GLY A 342 -19.84 17.51 24.44
C GLY A 342 -19.47 17.31 25.91
N THR A 343 -18.45 18.01 26.40
CA THR A 343 -17.94 17.96 27.77
C THR A 343 -17.17 19.23 28.08
N GLU A 344 -16.79 19.44 29.34
CA GLU A 344 -15.89 20.54 29.73
C GLU A 344 -14.45 20.24 29.32
N VAL A 345 -13.67 21.30 29.07
CA VAL A 345 -12.25 21.18 28.75
C VAL A 345 -11.50 20.57 29.93
N ASN A 346 -10.72 19.51 29.67
CA ASN A 346 -9.87 18.87 30.66
C ASN A 346 -8.56 18.38 30.01
N GLU A 347 -7.54 19.23 30.06
CA GLU A 347 -6.26 18.97 29.41
C GLU A 347 -5.51 17.77 30.01
N LEU A 348 -5.59 17.56 31.33
CA LEU A 348 -4.97 16.41 31.98
C LEU A 348 -5.60 15.10 31.48
N LYS A 349 -6.93 15.07 31.37
CA LYS A 349 -7.64 13.90 30.85
C LYS A 349 -7.34 13.66 29.38
N ALA A 350 -7.24 14.72 28.57
CA ALA A 350 -6.80 14.62 27.19
C ALA A 350 -5.40 14.00 27.08
N PHE A 351 -4.44 14.47 27.87
CA PHE A 351 -3.09 13.93 27.93
C PHE A 351 -3.05 12.44 28.28
N GLU A 352 -3.77 12.03 29.35
CA GLU A 352 -3.87 10.62 29.75
C GLU A 352 -4.40 9.72 28.62
N LEU A 353 -5.46 10.16 27.94
CA LEU A 353 -6.08 9.41 26.85
C LEU A 353 -5.18 9.34 25.61
N TYR A 354 -4.47 10.41 25.27
CA TYR A 354 -3.50 10.38 24.18
C TYR A 354 -2.30 9.46 24.48
N GLN A 355 -1.88 9.40 25.74
CA GLN A 355 -0.86 8.44 26.19
C GLN A 355 -1.37 7.00 26.05
N GLU A 356 -2.58 6.71 26.54
CA GLU A 356 -3.20 5.39 26.43
C GLU A 356 -3.37 4.95 24.96
N ALA A 357 -3.89 5.83 24.10
CA ALA A 357 -4.03 5.55 22.67
C ALA A 357 -2.66 5.29 22.01
N THR A 358 -1.61 6.03 22.41
CA THR A 358 -0.24 5.82 21.95
C THR A 358 0.30 4.45 22.34
N ASP A 359 0.05 4.01 23.57
CA ASP A 359 0.49 2.71 24.08
C ASP A 359 -0.21 1.55 23.37
N LEU A 360 -1.46 1.77 22.93
CA LEU A 360 -2.19 0.86 22.05
C LEU A 360 -1.75 0.94 20.58
N GLY A 361 -0.82 1.83 20.23
CA GLY A 361 -0.25 1.98 18.89
C GLY A 361 -1.07 2.85 17.93
N ASN A 362 -1.93 3.73 18.44
CA ASN A 362 -2.63 4.72 17.62
C ASN A 362 -1.65 5.82 17.17
N VAL A 363 -1.52 6.00 15.86
CA VAL A 363 -0.51 6.90 15.28
C VAL A 363 -0.95 8.37 15.38
N GLU A 364 -2.24 8.65 15.29
CA GLU A 364 -2.77 9.99 15.57
C GLU A 364 -2.58 10.37 17.04
N GLY A 365 -2.78 9.43 17.96
CA GLY A 365 -2.52 9.58 19.39
C GLY A 365 -1.07 9.92 19.67
N MET A 366 -0.11 9.30 18.97
CA MET A 366 1.30 9.67 19.05
C MET A 366 1.53 11.14 18.65
N ASN A 367 0.89 11.60 17.58
CA ASN A 367 0.96 13.00 17.18
C ASN A 367 0.33 13.93 18.23
N ASN A 368 -0.85 13.59 18.73
CA ASN A 368 -1.56 14.42 19.72
C ASN A 368 -0.81 14.48 21.06
N LEU A 369 -0.21 13.37 21.50
CA LEU A 369 0.68 13.34 22.65
C LEU A 369 1.94 14.19 22.41
N GLY A 370 2.48 14.16 21.18
CA GLY A 370 3.56 15.05 20.75
C GLY A 370 3.17 16.52 20.89
N CYS A 371 1.96 16.89 20.45
CA CYS A 371 1.39 18.23 20.62
C CYS A 371 1.27 18.61 22.10
N CYS A 372 0.85 17.68 22.96
CA CYS A 372 0.74 17.93 24.39
C CYS A 372 2.08 18.30 25.00
N TYR A 373 3.14 17.55 24.70
CA TYR A 373 4.49 17.88 25.16
C TYR A 373 5.05 19.16 24.51
N GLU A 374 4.71 19.48 23.27
CA GLU A 374 5.18 20.71 22.62
C GLU A 374 4.54 21.96 23.24
N LYS A 375 3.23 21.90 23.52
CA LYS A 375 2.42 23.06 23.93
C LYS A 375 2.16 23.14 25.43
N GLY A 376 2.43 22.07 26.18
CA GLY A 376 2.17 21.99 27.61
C GLY A 376 0.72 21.66 27.97
N ILE A 377 0.02 20.87 27.14
CA ILE A 377 -1.39 20.50 27.36
C ILE A 377 -1.44 19.35 28.36
N GLY A 378 -1.89 19.61 29.58
CA GLY A 378 -2.02 18.60 30.64
C GLY A 378 -0.68 18.04 31.17
N VAL A 379 0.45 18.56 30.70
CA VAL A 379 1.81 18.12 31.06
C VAL A 379 2.80 19.27 30.88
N ASP A 380 3.93 19.26 31.57
CA ASP A 380 5.00 20.22 31.33
C ASP A 380 5.58 20.11 29.92
N ILE A 381 5.96 21.28 29.35
CA ILE A 381 6.56 21.36 28.03
C ILE A 381 7.85 20.52 27.96
N ASN A 382 7.92 19.62 26.99
CA ASN A 382 9.08 18.79 26.70
C ASN A 382 9.26 18.58 25.19
N ASN A 383 9.94 19.53 24.54
CA ASN A 383 10.18 19.49 23.10
C ASN A 383 10.96 18.26 22.62
N LYS A 384 11.80 17.65 23.47
CA LYS A 384 12.54 16.43 23.12
C LYS A 384 11.59 15.23 23.01
N LYS A 385 10.67 15.06 23.96
CA LYS A 385 9.64 14.03 23.87
C LYS A 385 8.69 14.27 22.71
N ALA A 386 8.29 15.52 22.46
CA ALA A 386 7.50 15.88 21.29
C ALA A 386 8.18 15.45 19.98
N PHE A 387 9.48 15.74 19.85
CA PHE A 387 10.29 15.30 18.71
C PHE A 387 10.27 13.77 18.54
N GLU A 388 10.53 13.01 19.60
CA GLU A 388 10.55 11.54 19.54
C GLU A 388 9.19 10.97 19.08
N LEU A 389 8.09 11.52 19.59
CA LEU A 389 6.73 11.12 19.22
C LEU A 389 6.37 11.49 17.79
N TYR A 390 6.62 12.72 17.36
CA TYR A 390 6.38 13.13 15.97
C TYR A 390 7.26 12.33 15.01
N GLN A 391 8.52 12.04 15.36
CA GLN A 391 9.39 11.22 14.53
C GLN A 391 8.86 9.80 14.37
N LYS A 392 8.37 9.18 15.45
CA LYS A 392 7.75 7.85 15.41
C LYS A 392 6.48 7.85 14.56
N ALA A 393 5.59 8.82 14.76
CA ALA A 393 4.35 8.94 13.99
C ALA A 393 4.59 9.26 12.50
N ALA A 394 5.58 10.11 12.20
CA ALA A 394 5.96 10.45 10.83
C ALA A 394 6.51 9.26 10.04
N ASN A 395 7.31 8.40 10.71
CA ASN A 395 7.81 7.15 10.15
C ASN A 395 6.69 6.12 9.92
N LEU A 396 5.58 6.23 10.64
CA LEU A 396 4.34 5.47 10.43
C LEU A 396 3.38 6.20 9.48
N GLU A 397 3.92 7.11 8.65
CA GLU A 397 3.23 7.83 7.57
C GLU A 397 2.14 8.80 8.03
N ASN A 398 2.11 9.21 9.31
CA ASN A 398 1.15 10.22 9.75
C ASN A 398 1.49 11.60 9.13
N ILE A 399 0.60 12.06 8.27
CA ILE A 399 0.78 13.26 7.46
C ILE A 399 0.96 14.54 8.29
N ILE A 400 0.27 14.64 9.44
CA ILE A 400 0.34 15.79 10.34
C ILE A 400 1.65 15.75 11.15
N ALA A 401 2.02 14.57 11.65
CA ALA A 401 3.28 14.38 12.38
C ALA A 401 4.50 14.67 11.50
N GLN A 402 4.47 14.31 10.21
CA GLN A 402 5.51 14.68 9.25
C GLN A 402 5.68 16.20 9.14
N TYR A 403 4.57 16.94 9.10
CA TYR A 403 4.62 18.40 9.11
C TYR A 403 5.12 18.97 10.45
N ASN A 404 4.64 18.45 11.57
CA ASN A 404 5.07 18.89 12.91
C ASN A 404 6.56 18.60 13.14
N LEU A 405 7.05 17.45 12.68
CA LEU A 405 8.46 17.10 12.69
C LEU A 405 9.29 18.07 11.82
N ALA A 406 8.78 18.46 10.66
CA ALA A 406 9.42 19.45 9.81
C ALA A 406 9.53 20.82 10.52
N LEU A 407 8.48 21.25 11.23
CA LEU A 407 8.52 22.46 12.06
C LEU A 407 9.56 22.36 13.18
N ILE A 408 9.67 21.21 13.85
CA ILE A 408 10.71 21.00 14.87
C ILE A 408 12.12 21.17 14.27
N TYR A 409 12.38 20.57 13.10
CA TYR A 409 13.68 20.73 12.43
C TYR A 409 13.91 22.16 11.93
N GLU A 410 12.88 22.88 11.48
CA GLU A 410 13.00 24.27 11.01
C GLU A 410 13.37 25.22 12.16
N TYR A 411 12.74 25.05 13.32
CA TYR A 411 12.91 25.94 14.46
C TYR A 411 13.94 25.45 15.49
N GLY A 412 14.40 24.20 15.42
CA GLY A 412 15.30 23.60 16.40
C GLY A 412 14.66 23.43 17.79
N LYS A 413 13.38 23.05 17.84
CA LYS A 413 12.66 22.85 19.12
C LYS A 413 13.08 21.53 19.77
N GLY A 414 13.94 21.58 20.79
CA GLY A 414 14.39 20.39 21.53
C GLY A 414 15.47 19.57 20.82
N ILE A 415 15.90 19.99 19.64
CA ILE A 415 16.99 19.41 18.83
C ILE A 415 17.73 20.52 18.09
N GLU A 416 18.86 20.21 17.47
CA GLU A 416 19.53 21.16 16.58
C GLU A 416 18.68 21.44 15.32
N LYS A 417 18.62 22.72 14.93
CA LYS A 417 17.96 23.17 13.71
C LYS A 417 18.59 22.50 12.47
N ASN A 418 17.75 22.00 11.56
CA ASN A 418 18.19 21.41 10.31
C ASN A 418 17.18 21.66 9.18
N MET A 419 17.45 22.68 8.34
CA MET A 419 16.57 23.05 7.24
C MET A 419 16.46 21.97 6.15
N GLY A 420 17.52 21.19 5.91
CA GLY A 420 17.48 20.11 4.92
C GLY A 420 16.47 19.02 5.30
N LYS A 421 16.49 18.62 6.57
CA LYS A 421 15.51 17.67 7.12
C LYS A 421 14.10 18.26 7.20
N ALA A 422 13.96 19.55 7.51
CA ALA A 422 12.66 20.22 7.49
C ALA A 422 12.03 20.18 6.08
N ILE A 423 12.78 20.59 5.04
CA ILE A 423 12.32 20.55 3.65
C ILE A 423 11.98 19.12 3.21
N TYR A 424 12.80 18.13 3.60
CA TYR A 424 12.51 16.72 3.33
C TYR A 424 11.13 16.33 3.88
N TRP A 425 10.87 16.55 5.16
CA TRP A 425 9.61 16.15 5.78
C TRP A 425 8.40 16.96 5.28
N TYR A 426 8.57 18.26 5.01
CA TYR A 426 7.54 19.05 4.34
C TYR A 426 7.18 18.47 2.97
N LYS A 427 8.16 18.06 2.14
CA LYS A 427 7.91 17.43 0.83
C LYS A 427 7.10 16.15 0.96
N ILE A 428 7.43 15.30 1.93
CA ILE A 428 6.69 14.04 2.17
C ILE A 428 5.23 14.32 2.58
N SER A 429 5.00 15.24 3.53
CA SER A 429 3.65 15.62 3.97
C SER A 429 2.84 16.31 2.86
N ALA A 430 3.47 17.22 2.10
CA ALA A 430 2.85 17.93 0.98
C ALA A 430 2.44 17.01 -0.18
N LYS A 431 3.26 16.00 -0.50
CA LYS A 431 2.98 14.98 -1.53
C LYS A 431 1.73 14.17 -1.19
N GLN A 432 1.41 14.01 0.09
CA GLN A 432 0.19 13.35 0.57
C GLN A 432 -1.02 14.28 0.63
N GLY A 433 -0.85 15.57 0.29
CA GLY A 433 -1.94 16.53 0.18
C GLY A 433 -2.13 17.44 1.39
N TYR A 434 -1.19 17.48 2.34
CA TYR A 434 -1.35 18.37 3.50
C TYR A 434 -1.09 19.83 3.11
N LEU A 435 -2.16 20.63 3.15
CA LEU A 435 -2.14 22.00 2.66
C LEU A 435 -1.11 22.88 3.38
N ASN A 436 -0.98 22.74 4.70
CA ASN A 436 -0.02 23.52 5.48
C ASN A 436 1.43 23.20 5.08
N ALA A 437 1.74 21.94 4.75
CA ALA A 437 3.06 21.56 4.24
C ALA A 437 3.30 22.11 2.82
N GLN A 438 2.28 22.07 1.96
CA GLN A 438 2.37 22.64 0.60
C GLN A 438 2.62 24.15 0.64
N ASN A 439 1.85 24.88 1.45
CA ASN A 439 2.03 26.32 1.64
C ASN A 439 3.43 26.65 2.16
N LYS A 440 3.91 25.89 3.16
CA LYS A 440 5.22 26.08 3.74
C LYS A 440 6.36 25.81 2.76
N LEU A 441 6.25 24.80 1.90
CA LEU A 441 7.22 24.59 0.81
C LEU A 441 7.22 25.73 -0.19
N ASN A 442 6.03 26.24 -0.56
CA ASN A 442 5.92 27.37 -1.46
C ASN A 442 6.55 28.64 -0.89
N GLU A 443 6.54 28.82 0.43
CA GLU A 443 7.26 29.90 1.11
C GLU A 443 8.77 29.70 1.12
N LEU A 444 9.24 28.46 1.34
CA LEU A 444 10.66 28.13 1.43
C LEU A 444 11.38 28.04 0.07
N LEU A 445 10.64 27.88 -1.02
CA LEU A 445 11.17 27.76 -2.39
C LEU A 445 11.06 29.08 -3.19
N LYS A 446 10.57 30.16 -2.57
CA LYS A 446 10.68 31.53 -3.07
C LYS A 446 11.98 32.15 -2.58
#